data_AF-A0A9Q3FND0-F1
#
_entry.id   AF-A0A9Q3FND0-F1
#
_cell.length_a   1.000
_cell.length_b   1.000
_cell.length_c   1.000
_cell.angle_alpha   90.00
_cell.angle_beta   90.00
_cell.angle_gamma   90.00
#
_symmetry.space_group_name_H-M   'P 1'
#
loop_
_entity.id
_entity.type
_entity.pdbx_description
1 polymer ?
#
loop_
_entity_poly.entity_id
_entity_poly.type
_entity_poly.pdbx_seq_one_letter_code
_entity_poly.pdbx_strand_id
1 'polypeptide(L)'
;MGHMSEDRTKETVASTAWWPKWEQELSEYINTCERFQIENRKHGKKENAVEVKLTEEFSRKHPVFPVSLVKPYFQTEEDKFPSRKKSLTPPEIVEFEDSPGPVKKIIKARKIRLNRKDQRRYLARFKSQTADKDKWLAEDAIPDGKLHLRRFTASRRTEKSHQ
;
A
#
# COMPACT_ATOMS: atom_id res chain seq x y z
N MET A 1 -10.50 -15.82 -33.02
CA MET A 1 -11.49 -16.65 -32.32
C MET A 1 -10.75 -17.33 -31.18
N GLY A 2 -11.10 -17.06 -29.92
CA GLY A 2 -10.42 -17.68 -28.76
C GLY A 2 -10.85 -19.14 -28.62
N HIS A 3 -9.92 -20.03 -28.26
CA HIS A 3 -10.24 -21.44 -28.10
C HIS A 3 -11.00 -21.69 -26.79
N MET A 4 -12.11 -22.40 -26.90
CA MET A 4 -12.91 -22.89 -25.77
C MET A 4 -12.16 -23.98 -25.01
N SER A 5 -12.48 -24.24 -23.73
CA SER A 5 -11.86 -25.33 -22.95
C SER A 5 -11.95 -26.68 -23.67
N GLU A 6 -11.05 -27.61 -23.32
CA GLU A 6 -11.01 -28.96 -23.91
C GLU A 6 -12.39 -29.63 -23.89
N ASP A 7 -13.08 -29.54 -22.75
CA ASP A 7 -14.43 -30.12 -22.56
C ASP A 7 -15.46 -29.51 -23.51
N ARG A 8 -15.40 -28.20 -23.73
CA ARG A 8 -16.36 -27.47 -24.57
C ARG A 8 -16.06 -27.67 -26.06
N THR A 9 -14.80 -27.92 -26.41
CA THR A 9 -14.38 -28.32 -27.75
C THR A 9 -14.90 -29.73 -28.06
N LYS A 10 -14.78 -30.66 -27.11
CA LYS A 10 -15.37 -32.01 -27.21
C LYS A 10 -16.89 -31.95 -27.37
N GLU A 11 -17.58 -31.13 -26.58
CA GLU A 11 -19.04 -30.95 -26.66
C GLU A 11 -19.50 -30.34 -28.00
N THR A 12 -18.73 -29.40 -28.54
CA THR A 12 -19.04 -28.78 -29.85
C THR A 12 -18.83 -29.75 -30.99
N VAL A 13 -17.72 -30.51 -30.97
CA VAL A 13 -17.45 -31.52 -32.01
C VAL A 13 -18.50 -32.63 -31.92
N ALA A 14 -18.81 -33.14 -30.73
CA ALA A 14 -19.86 -34.13 -30.53
C ALA A 14 -21.23 -33.69 -31.07
N SER A 15 -21.56 -32.40 -30.97
CA SER A 15 -22.83 -31.87 -31.47
C SER A 15 -22.84 -31.56 -32.97
N THR A 16 -21.67 -31.40 -33.59
CA THR A 16 -21.56 -30.95 -35.00
C THR A 16 -21.14 -32.05 -35.96
N ALA A 17 -20.34 -33.02 -35.50
CA ALA A 17 -19.78 -34.07 -36.36
C ALA A 17 -19.45 -35.34 -35.57
N TRP A 18 -19.45 -36.49 -36.25
CA TRP A 18 -19.11 -37.77 -35.63
C TRP A 18 -18.34 -38.66 -36.60
N TRP A 19 -17.25 -39.28 -36.12
CA TRP A 19 -16.48 -40.29 -36.86
C TRP A 19 -15.77 -41.28 -35.91
N PRO A 20 -15.33 -42.46 -36.36
CA PRO A 20 -14.66 -43.43 -35.51
C PRO A 20 -13.39 -42.84 -34.87
N LYS A 21 -13.20 -43.02 -33.56
CA LYS A 21 -12.07 -42.50 -32.77
C LYS A 21 -11.94 -40.97 -32.72
N TRP A 22 -12.99 -40.22 -33.07
CA TRP A 22 -12.97 -38.76 -33.07
C TRP A 22 -12.49 -38.14 -31.75
N GLU A 23 -12.83 -38.74 -30.59
CA GLU A 23 -12.37 -38.27 -29.28
C GLU A 23 -10.85 -38.39 -29.10
N GLN A 24 -10.25 -39.47 -29.60
CA GLN A 24 -8.81 -39.73 -29.49
C GLN A 24 -8.03 -38.76 -30.39
N GLU A 25 -8.48 -38.59 -31.63
CA GLU A 25 -7.88 -37.66 -32.59
C GLU A 25 -8.04 -36.21 -32.14
N LEU A 26 -9.19 -35.85 -31.57
CA LEU A 26 -9.41 -34.52 -31.02
C LEU A 26 -8.52 -34.28 -29.80
N SER A 27 -8.36 -35.26 -28.91
CA SER A 27 -7.44 -35.16 -27.78
C SER A 27 -5.98 -35.02 -28.23
N GLU A 28 -5.57 -35.78 -29.24
CA GLU A 28 -4.24 -35.67 -29.84
C GLU A 28 -4.02 -34.29 -30.48
N TYR A 29 -5.00 -33.79 -31.24
CA TYR A 29 -4.95 -32.45 -31.83
C TYR A 29 -4.86 -31.35 -30.76
N ILE A 30 -5.70 -31.42 -29.73
CA ILE A 30 -5.70 -30.47 -28.60
C ILE A 30 -4.34 -30.50 -27.88
N ASN A 31 -3.76 -31.68 -27.70
CA ASN A 31 -2.47 -31.85 -27.02
C ASN A 31 -1.25 -31.52 -27.90
N THR A 32 -1.38 -31.48 -29.22
CA THR A 32 -0.27 -31.14 -30.15
C THR A 32 -0.38 -29.73 -30.72
N CYS A 33 -1.54 -29.08 -30.61
CA CYS A 33 -1.76 -27.73 -31.12
C CYS A 33 -1.08 -26.68 -30.24
N GLU A 34 0.02 -26.11 -30.73
CA GLU A 34 0.77 -25.03 -30.06
C GLU A 34 -0.12 -23.84 -29.67
N ARG A 35 -1.10 -23.47 -30.51
CA ARG A 35 -2.00 -22.34 -30.21
C ARG A 35 -2.86 -22.60 -28.98
N PHE A 36 -3.41 -23.81 -28.87
CA PHE A 36 -4.23 -24.23 -27.73
C PHE A 36 -3.38 -24.33 -26.46
N GLN A 37 -2.16 -24.85 -26.57
CA GLN A 37 -1.23 -24.91 -25.44
C GLN A 37 -0.82 -23.51 -24.95
N ILE A 38 -0.57 -22.56 -25.85
CA ILE A 38 -0.22 -21.17 -25.49
C ILE A 38 -1.38 -20.49 -24.78
N GLU A 39 -2.63 -20.64 -25.25
CA GLU A 39 -3.81 -20.08 -24.58
C GLU A 39 -4.07 -20.74 -23.21
N ASN A 40 -3.93 -22.07 -23.11
CA ASN A 40 -4.05 -22.76 -21.81
C ASN A 40 -2.97 -22.34 -20.80
N ARG A 41 -1.74 -22.09 -21.25
CA ARG A 41 -0.68 -21.54 -20.39
C ARG A 41 -1.04 -20.15 -19.87
N LYS A 42 -1.69 -19.31 -20.69
CA LYS A 42 -2.17 -17.98 -20.27
C LYS A 42 -3.30 -18.06 -19.25
N HIS A 43 -4.15 -19.09 -19.33
CA HIS A 43 -5.33 -19.25 -18.47
C HIS A 43 -5.14 -20.18 -17.26
N GLY A 44 -3.88 -20.58 -16.96
CA GLY A 44 -3.48 -21.04 -15.64
C GLY A 44 -4.22 -22.26 -15.11
N LYS A 45 -3.84 -23.46 -15.57
CA LYS A 45 -4.08 -24.70 -14.81
C LYS A 45 -3.52 -24.54 -13.38
N LYS A 46 -4.28 -25.04 -12.41
CA LYS A 46 -4.18 -24.85 -10.94
C LYS A 46 -2.86 -25.32 -10.27
N GLU A 47 -1.83 -25.65 -11.03
CA GLU A 47 -0.56 -26.23 -10.53
C GLU A 47 0.46 -25.17 -10.11
N ASN A 48 0.24 -23.90 -10.47
CA ASN A 48 1.17 -22.80 -10.22
C ASN A 48 0.78 -21.91 -9.04
N ALA A 49 0.06 -22.44 -8.04
CA ALA A 49 -0.32 -21.68 -6.85
C ALA A 49 -0.19 -22.50 -5.56
N VAL A 50 0.15 -21.81 -4.47
CA VAL A 50 0.33 -22.36 -3.12
C VAL A 50 -0.65 -21.69 -2.17
N GLU A 51 -1.34 -22.48 -1.37
CA GLU A 51 -2.20 -21.99 -0.28
C GLU A 51 -1.39 -21.82 1.00
N VAL A 52 -1.50 -20.66 1.62
CA VAL A 52 -0.75 -20.26 2.82
C VAL A 52 -1.73 -19.97 3.95
N LYS A 53 -1.40 -20.48 5.15
CA LYS A 53 -2.13 -20.13 6.38
C LYS A 53 -1.72 -18.73 6.83
N LEU A 54 -2.62 -17.77 6.66
CA LEU A 54 -2.41 -16.37 7.07
C LEU A 54 -2.80 -16.16 8.54
N THR A 55 -2.01 -15.37 9.27
CA THR A 55 -2.35 -14.94 10.64
C THR A 55 -3.49 -13.90 10.62
N GLU A 56 -4.09 -13.61 11.78
CA GLU A 56 -5.28 -12.75 11.90
C GLU A 56 -5.08 -11.36 11.25
N GLU A 57 -3.89 -10.77 11.40
CA GLU A 57 -3.49 -9.49 10.79
C GLU A 57 -3.59 -9.50 9.25
N PHE A 58 -3.44 -10.66 8.62
CA PHE A 58 -3.47 -10.84 7.17
C PHE A 58 -4.71 -11.57 6.66
N SER A 59 -5.70 -11.85 7.52
CA SER A 59 -6.95 -12.54 7.18
C SER A 59 -7.73 -11.94 6.01
N ARG A 60 -7.55 -10.63 5.76
CA ARG A 60 -8.18 -9.92 4.63
C ARG A 60 -7.50 -10.16 3.28
N LYS A 61 -6.33 -10.82 3.24
CA LYS A 61 -5.61 -11.14 2.01
C LYS A 61 -6.01 -12.52 1.50
N HIS A 62 -5.92 -12.72 0.19
CA HIS A 62 -6.22 -14.01 -0.42
C HIS A 62 -5.18 -15.05 0.04
N PRO A 63 -5.58 -16.24 0.52
CA PRO A 63 -4.64 -17.23 1.07
C PRO A 63 -3.85 -17.97 -0.01
N VAL A 64 -4.29 -17.92 -1.28
CA VAL A 64 -3.62 -18.59 -2.41
C VAL A 64 -2.76 -17.62 -3.19
N PHE A 65 -1.47 -17.95 -3.37
CA PHE A 65 -0.47 -17.15 -4.07
C PHE A 65 0.19 -17.91 -5.22
N PRO A 66 0.62 -17.24 -6.31
CA PRO A 66 1.41 -17.87 -7.35
C PRO A 66 2.76 -18.43 -6.84
N VAL A 67 3.17 -19.60 -7.32
CA VAL A 67 4.45 -20.26 -6.96
C VAL A 67 5.66 -19.37 -7.30
N SER A 68 5.56 -18.51 -8.32
CA SER A 68 6.61 -17.57 -8.70
C SER A 68 6.96 -16.53 -7.63
N LEU A 69 6.05 -16.28 -6.68
CA LEU A 69 6.28 -15.38 -5.55
C LEU A 69 6.88 -16.09 -4.35
N VAL A 70 6.91 -17.42 -4.33
CA VAL A 70 7.39 -18.22 -3.22
C VAL A 70 8.90 -18.39 -3.34
N LYS A 71 9.64 -18.06 -2.27
CA LYS A 71 11.07 -18.33 -2.15
C LYS A 71 11.31 -19.41 -1.09
N PRO A 72 12.23 -20.36 -1.31
CA PRO A 72 12.61 -21.33 -0.29
C PRO A 72 13.12 -20.61 0.96
N TYR A 73 12.55 -20.96 2.11
CA TYR A 73 13.06 -20.49 3.38
C TYR A 73 14.24 -21.37 3.80
N PHE A 74 15.40 -20.74 4.00
CA PHE A 74 16.55 -21.39 4.58
C PHE A 74 16.69 -20.91 6.02
N GLN A 75 16.67 -21.84 6.97
CA GLN A 75 17.00 -21.51 8.36
C GLN A 75 18.42 -20.91 8.38
N THR A 76 18.61 -19.88 9.19
CA THR A 76 19.92 -19.25 9.32
C THR A 76 20.83 -20.22 10.07
N GLU A 77 21.62 -20.99 9.32
CA GLU A 77 22.66 -21.84 9.91
C GLU A 77 23.88 -20.97 10.20
N GLU A 78 24.22 -20.86 11.48
CA GLU A 78 25.32 -20.03 11.98
C GLU A 78 26.67 -20.49 11.43
N ASP A 79 26.84 -21.80 11.24
CA ASP A 79 28.07 -22.39 10.67
C ASP A 79 28.28 -22.02 9.20
N LYS A 80 27.19 -21.87 8.43
CA LYS A 80 27.26 -21.52 7.00
C LYS A 80 27.31 -20.03 6.75
N PHE A 81 26.76 -19.22 7.68
CA PHE A 81 26.68 -17.77 7.55
C PHE A 81 27.07 -17.06 8.86
N PRO A 82 28.34 -17.14 9.29
CA PRO A 82 28.80 -16.58 10.57
C PRO A 82 28.64 -15.05 10.68
N SER A 83 28.53 -14.36 9.53
CA SER A 83 28.27 -12.91 9.47
C SER A 83 26.81 -12.53 9.71
N ARG A 84 25.86 -13.48 9.75
CA ARG A 84 24.42 -13.24 9.98
C ARG A 84 24.05 -13.35 11.47
N LYS A 85 24.87 -12.79 12.36
CA LYS A 85 24.52 -12.73 13.79
C LYS A 85 23.24 -11.91 13.95
N LYS A 86 22.15 -12.52 14.42
CA LYS A 86 20.93 -11.79 14.77
C LYS A 86 21.28 -10.80 15.90
N SER A 87 21.13 -9.51 15.63
CA SER A 87 21.17 -8.51 16.71
C SER A 87 19.98 -8.78 17.64
N LEU A 88 20.27 -9.10 18.90
CA LEU A 88 19.24 -9.44 19.90
C LEU A 88 18.31 -8.27 20.23
N THR A 89 18.77 -7.05 19.98
CA THR A 89 17.99 -5.83 20.16
C THR A 89 17.42 -5.38 18.82
N PRO A 90 16.08 -5.25 18.70
CA PRO A 90 15.48 -4.43 17.65
C PRO A 90 16.14 -3.04 17.67
N PRO A 91 16.41 -2.43 16.50
CA PRO A 91 16.90 -1.06 16.48
C PRO A 91 15.92 -0.16 17.22
N GLU A 92 16.43 0.62 18.17
CA GLU A 92 15.64 1.61 18.89
C GLU A 92 15.06 2.58 17.87
N ILE A 93 13.73 2.65 17.80
CA ILE A 93 13.03 3.60 16.94
C ILE A 93 13.30 4.97 17.55
N VAL A 94 14.24 5.72 16.98
CA VAL A 94 14.51 7.08 17.41
C VAL A 94 13.29 7.92 17.01
N GLU A 95 12.42 8.21 17.98
CA GLU A 95 11.42 9.24 17.83
C GLU A 95 12.17 10.57 17.68
N PHE A 96 12.29 11.05 16.44
CA PHE A 96 12.79 12.40 16.20
C PHE A 96 11.80 13.34 16.87
N GLU A 97 12.14 13.82 18.06
CA GLU A 97 11.41 14.90 18.69
C GLU A 97 11.42 16.07 17.71
N ASP A 98 10.27 16.26 17.07
CA ASP A 98 10.01 17.25 16.04
C ASP A 98 9.85 18.60 16.76
N SER A 99 10.89 19.01 17.49
CA SER A 99 10.90 20.22 18.30
C SER A 99 10.63 21.38 17.35
N PRO A 100 9.52 22.11 17.55
CA PRO A 100 9.13 23.16 16.63
C PRO A 100 10.21 24.23 16.66
N GLY A 101 10.96 24.32 15.56
CA GLY A 101 11.98 25.35 15.38
C GLY A 101 11.42 26.76 15.56
N PRO A 102 12.27 27.81 15.54
CA PRO A 102 11.82 29.17 15.81
C PRO A 102 10.76 29.62 14.80
N VAL A 103 9.63 30.11 15.31
CA VAL A 103 8.50 30.55 14.49
C VAL A 103 8.81 31.90 13.84
N LYS A 104 8.51 32.02 12.54
CA LYS A 104 8.63 33.27 11.77
C LYS A 104 7.36 34.11 11.94
N LYS A 105 6.18 33.52 11.65
CA LYS A 105 4.88 34.20 11.75
C LYS A 105 3.69 33.23 11.83
N ILE A 106 2.57 33.73 12.34
CA ILE A 106 1.26 33.06 12.25
C ILE A 106 0.54 33.54 10.99
N ILE A 107 0.01 32.61 10.20
CA ILE A 107 -0.66 32.91 8.93
C ILE A 107 -2.17 32.87 9.08
N LYS A 108 -2.70 31.86 9.78
CA LYS A 108 -4.13 31.60 9.90
C LYS A 108 -4.48 31.17 11.31
N ALA A 109 -5.74 31.36 11.67
CA ALA A 109 -6.33 30.83 12.89
C ALA A 109 -7.60 30.05 12.53
N ARG A 110 -7.83 28.93 13.19
CA ARG A 110 -9.05 28.13 13.08
C ARG A 110 -9.52 27.67 14.45
N LYS A 111 -10.82 27.41 14.58
CA LYS A 111 -11.43 26.82 15.77
C LYS A 111 -11.85 25.40 15.41
N ILE A 112 -11.41 24.43 16.20
CA ILE A 112 -11.76 23.01 16.02
C ILE A 112 -12.36 22.48 17.32
N ARG A 113 -13.31 21.56 17.23
CA ARG A 113 -13.86 20.87 18.39
C ARG A 113 -13.14 19.53 18.55
N LEU A 114 -12.30 19.41 19.57
CA LEU A 114 -11.52 18.21 19.88
C LEU A 114 -11.79 17.80 21.33
N ASN A 115 -12.08 16.53 21.58
CA ASN A 115 -12.40 16.01 22.93
C ASN A 115 -13.53 16.78 23.63
N ARG A 116 -14.62 17.07 22.90
CA ARG A 116 -15.78 17.88 23.35
C ARG A 116 -15.46 19.32 23.74
N LYS A 117 -14.20 19.75 23.67
CA LYS A 117 -13.75 21.12 23.94
C LYS A 117 -13.45 21.86 22.65
N ASP A 118 -13.78 23.14 22.66
CA ASP A 118 -13.45 24.03 21.56
C ASP A 118 -12.00 24.53 21.73
N GLN A 119 -11.14 24.18 20.78
CA GLN A 119 -9.74 24.59 20.78
C GLN A 119 -9.42 25.50 19.59
N ARG A 120 -8.70 26.58 19.85
CA ARG A 120 -8.13 27.44 18.81
C ARG A 120 -6.76 26.88 18.39
N ARG A 121 -6.55 26.80 17.08
CA ARG A 121 -5.28 26.40 16.47
C ARG A 121 -4.79 27.52 15.56
N TYR A 122 -3.48 27.69 15.50
CA TYR A 122 -2.82 28.70 14.70
C TYR A 122 -1.84 28.03 13.74
N LEU A 123 -1.88 28.44 12.46
CA LEU A 123 -0.97 27.94 11.44
C LEU A 123 0.35 28.72 11.55
N ALA A 124 1.38 28.05 12.05
CA ALA A 124 2.70 28.64 12.26
C ALA A 124 3.61 28.34 11.07
N ARG A 125 4.28 29.39 10.57
CA ARG A 125 5.38 29.30 9.61
C ARG A 125 6.70 29.37 10.33
N PHE A 126 7.55 28.37 10.13
CA PHE A 126 8.86 28.30 10.77
C PHE A 126 9.92 29.09 10.00
N LYS A 127 10.96 29.57 10.69
CA LYS A 127 12.12 30.19 10.03
C LYS A 127 12.85 29.13 9.21
N SER A 128 13.29 29.52 8.00
CA SER A 128 14.06 28.66 7.08
C SER A 128 13.35 27.37 6.63
N GLN A 129 12.02 27.29 6.77
CA GLN A 129 11.21 26.18 6.23
C GLN A 129 10.23 26.68 5.17
N THR A 130 9.91 25.81 4.21
CA THR A 130 8.91 26.09 3.16
C THR A 130 7.49 25.97 3.70
N ALA A 131 6.52 26.47 2.93
CA ALA A 131 5.10 26.44 3.30
C ALA A 131 4.57 25.01 3.55
N ASP A 132 5.19 24.00 2.95
CA ASP A 132 4.81 22.58 3.09
C ASP A 132 5.03 22.06 4.52
N LYS A 133 5.92 22.72 5.28
CA LYS A 133 6.21 22.39 6.68
C LYS A 133 5.44 23.27 7.67
N ASP A 134 4.50 24.10 7.22
CA ASP A 134 3.67 24.90 8.11
C ASP A 134 2.75 23.97 8.94
N LYS A 135 2.74 24.13 10.27
CA LYS A 135 1.99 23.24 11.18
C LYS A 135 0.93 23.99 11.98
N TRP A 136 -0.19 23.32 12.29
CA TRP A 136 -1.27 23.85 13.13
C TRP A 136 -1.00 23.58 14.62
N LEU A 137 -0.53 24.61 15.31
CA LEU A 137 -0.15 24.54 16.72
C LEU A 137 -1.26 25.09 17.64
N ALA A 138 -1.30 24.60 18.88
CA ALA A 138 -2.07 25.22 19.95
C ALA A 138 -1.37 26.49 20.44
N GLU A 139 -2.07 27.36 21.17
CA GLU A 139 -1.48 28.61 21.70
C GLU A 139 -0.27 28.35 22.58
N ASP A 140 -0.34 27.34 23.46
CA ASP A 140 0.73 26.99 24.40
C ASP A 140 1.95 26.33 23.72
N ALA A 141 1.76 25.78 22.52
CA ALA A 141 2.79 25.05 21.78
C ALA A 141 3.60 25.94 20.82
N ILE A 142 3.33 27.25 20.78
CA ILE A 142 4.02 28.20 19.89
C ILE A 142 5.15 28.87 20.66
N PRO A 143 6.42 28.68 20.28
CA PRO A 143 7.53 29.46 20.81
C PRO A 143 7.28 30.96 20.62
N ASP A 144 7.46 31.74 21.69
CA ASP A 144 7.16 33.19 21.71
C ASP A 144 5.72 33.55 21.25
N GLY A 145 4.76 32.66 21.52
CA GLY A 145 3.39 32.73 21.00
C GLY A 145 2.70 34.08 21.21
N LYS A 146 2.84 34.70 22.40
CA LYS A 146 2.23 35.99 22.72
C LYS A 146 2.62 37.10 21.74
N LEU A 147 3.90 37.17 21.36
CA LEU A 147 4.40 38.18 20.43
C LEU A 147 3.82 37.98 19.03
N HIS A 148 3.84 36.74 18.55
CA HIS A 148 3.36 36.40 17.21
C HIS A 148 1.84 36.54 17.08
N LEU A 149 1.08 36.18 18.11
CA LEU A 149 -0.38 36.33 18.17
C LEU A 149 -0.80 37.79 18.24
N ARG A 150 -0.09 38.64 19.00
CA ARG A 150 -0.34 40.09 19.02
C ARG A 150 -0.15 40.71 17.64
N ARG A 151 0.92 40.35 16.92
CA ARG A 151 1.17 40.84 15.55
C ARG A 151 0.10 40.38 14.57
N PHE A 152 -0.29 39.11 14.63
CA PHE A 152 -1.34 38.54 13.78
C PHE A 152 -2.72 39.17 14.02
N THR A 153 -3.10 39.40 15.29
CA THR A 153 -4.37 40.04 15.60
C THR A 153 -4.40 41.51 15.17
N ALA A 154 -3.28 42.24 15.30
CA ALA A 154 -3.16 43.60 14.81
C ALA A 154 -3.33 43.68 13.28
N SER A 155 -2.64 42.83 12.52
CA SER A 155 -2.74 42.82 11.05
C SER A 155 -4.15 42.46 10.56
N ARG A 156 -4.84 41.54 11.25
CA ARG A 156 -6.23 41.19 10.89
C ARG A 156 -7.24 42.29 11.18
N ARG A 157 -6.96 43.20 12.13
CA ARG A 157 -7.83 44.35 12.41
C ARG A 157 -7.71 45.40 11.31
N THR A 158 -6.50 45.64 10.81
CA THR A 158 -6.27 46.60 9.73
C THR A 158 -6.85 46.11 8.41
N GLU A 159 -6.73 44.81 8.10
CA GLU A 159 -7.32 44.19 6.92
C GLU A 159 -8.84 44.29 6.90
N LYS A 160 -9.50 44.09 8.05
CA LYS A 160 -10.97 44.21 8.17
C LYS A 160 -11.49 45.64 8.11
N SER A 161 -10.63 46.65 8.30
CA SER A 161 -11.03 48.06 8.29
C SER A 161 -10.97 48.70 6.90
N HIS A 162 -10.37 48.03 5.92
CA HIS A 162 -10.21 48.49 4.53
C HIS A 162 -11.14 47.76 3.55
N GLN A 163 -12.17 47.09 4.07
CA GLN A 163 -13.14 46.30 3.33
C GLN A 163 -14.54 46.70 3.76
#